data_AF-A0A2D6WPW3-F1
#
_entry.id   AF-A0A2D6WPW3-F1
#
_cell.length_a   1.000
_cell.length_b   1.000
_cell.length_c   1.000
_cell.angle_alpha   90.00
_cell.angle_beta   90.00
_cell.angle_gamma   90.00
#
_symmetry.space_group_name_H-M   'P 1'
#
loop_
_entity.id
_entity.type
_entity.pdbx_description
1 polymer ?
#
loop_
_entity_poly.entity_id
_entity_poly.type
_entity_poly.pdbx_seq_one_letter_code
_entity_poly.pdbx_strand_id
1 'polypeptide(L)'
;MNNNPTRKMMQLITHHVDHNEYEHYLDETNLSVEELLALSRELYRLFSDRWDTQQALNNHGVNPFDVISFLEARVAILARTGDEGYADWMRDMWDLAVRYSDQAGLGRKFNLFAELVASTKADLSREERSVLFYTRALNRLAQLTDYWIGEDEARPLWNELMEYALTSMVGDEQHAALKVIKGNAPWFAEENEEHFLL
;
A
#
# COMPACT_ATOMS: atom_id res chain seq x y z
N MET A 1 -20.47 -22.58 -16.01
CA MET A 1 -21.08 -21.85 -14.88
C MET A 1 -21.10 -20.38 -15.24
N ASN A 2 -22.27 -19.73 -15.13
CA ASN A 2 -22.48 -18.31 -15.43
C ASN A 2 -21.90 -17.45 -14.30
N ASN A 3 -20.58 -17.50 -14.09
CA ASN A 3 -19.89 -16.74 -13.05
C ASN A 3 -19.69 -15.31 -13.55
N ASN A 4 -20.67 -14.44 -13.31
CA ASN A 4 -20.47 -13.00 -13.41
C ASN A 4 -19.40 -12.60 -12.36
N PRO A 5 -18.18 -12.19 -12.77
CA PRO A 5 -17.09 -11.98 -11.82
C PRO A 5 -17.38 -10.89 -10.82
N THR A 6 -18.02 -9.81 -11.27
CA THR A 6 -18.48 -8.71 -10.43
C THR A 6 -19.38 -9.20 -9.31
N ARG A 7 -20.38 -10.04 -9.61
CA ARG A 7 -21.27 -10.59 -8.58
C ARG A 7 -20.52 -11.39 -7.53
N LYS A 8 -19.58 -12.24 -7.95
CA LYS A 8 -18.81 -13.08 -7.02
C LYS A 8 -17.85 -12.23 -6.17
N MET A 9 -17.14 -11.28 -6.77
CA MET A 9 -16.28 -10.34 -6.03
C MET A 9 -17.08 -9.50 -5.03
N MET A 10 -18.25 -8.96 -5.44
CA MET A 10 -19.14 -8.23 -4.54
C MET A 10 -19.56 -9.09 -3.34
N GLN A 11 -19.83 -10.38 -3.55
CA GLN A 11 -20.13 -11.31 -2.46
C GLN A 11 -18.93 -11.49 -1.53
N LEU A 12 -17.75 -11.80 -2.06
CA LEU A 12 -16.53 -11.98 -1.25
C LEU A 12 -16.24 -10.72 -0.40
N ILE A 13 -16.29 -9.54 -1.02
CA ILE A 13 -16.04 -8.26 -0.34
C ILE A 13 -17.08 -8.01 0.77
N THR A 14 -18.37 -8.24 0.49
CA THR A 14 -19.44 -8.00 1.48
C THR A 14 -19.37 -8.98 2.67
N HIS A 15 -18.77 -10.16 2.49
CA HIS A 15 -18.56 -11.12 3.58
C HIS A 15 -17.24 -10.91 4.33
N HIS A 16 -16.44 -9.91 3.95
CA HIS A 16 -15.13 -9.63 4.56
C HIS A 16 -14.23 -10.87 4.61
N VAL A 17 -14.19 -11.62 3.49
CA VAL A 17 -13.35 -12.81 3.42
C VAL A 17 -11.86 -12.45 3.56
N ASP A 18 -11.06 -13.44 3.94
CA ASP A 18 -9.61 -13.31 3.98
C ASP A 18 -9.04 -13.02 2.58
N HIS A 19 -7.91 -12.32 2.52
CA HIS A 19 -7.32 -11.90 1.24
C HIS A 19 -7.03 -13.07 0.29
N ASN A 20 -6.68 -14.24 0.84
CA ASN A 20 -6.38 -15.44 0.06
C ASN A 20 -7.60 -15.95 -0.75
N GLU A 21 -8.82 -15.66 -0.30
CA GLU A 21 -10.04 -16.03 -1.02
C GLU A 21 -10.25 -15.19 -2.29
N TYR A 22 -9.81 -13.92 -2.31
CA TYR A 22 -9.80 -13.10 -3.53
C TYR A 22 -8.77 -13.63 -4.52
N GLU A 23 -7.55 -13.89 -4.05
CA GLU A 23 -6.44 -14.42 -4.85
C GLU A 23 -6.84 -15.74 -5.51
N HIS A 24 -7.32 -16.70 -4.71
CA HIS A 24 -7.76 -18.01 -5.18
C HIS A 24 -8.85 -17.89 -6.24
N TYR A 25 -9.87 -17.06 -5.99
CA TYR A 25 -10.94 -16.85 -6.97
C TYR A 25 -10.42 -16.26 -8.29
N LEU A 26 -9.54 -15.25 -8.23
CA LEU A 26 -9.01 -14.61 -9.43
C LEU A 26 -8.16 -15.59 -10.26
N ASP A 27 -7.35 -16.44 -9.60
CA ASP A 27 -6.55 -17.46 -10.27
C ASP A 27 -7.40 -18.52 -10.98
N GLU A 28 -8.55 -18.89 -10.42
CA GLU A 28 -9.47 -19.84 -11.06
C GLU A 28 -10.24 -19.25 -12.25
N THR A 29 -10.43 -17.93 -12.28
CA THR A 29 -11.25 -17.28 -13.31
C THR A 29 -10.54 -17.06 -14.64
N ASN A 30 -9.21 -17.01 -14.64
CA ASN A 30 -8.39 -16.78 -15.83
C ASN A 30 -8.87 -15.58 -16.69
N LEU A 31 -9.27 -14.48 -16.02
CA LEU A 31 -9.67 -13.24 -16.68
C LEU A 31 -8.47 -12.58 -17.36
N SER A 32 -8.69 -12.03 -18.55
CA SER A 32 -7.71 -11.19 -19.24
C SER A 32 -7.45 -9.87 -18.49
N VAL A 33 -6.35 -9.19 -18.82
CA VAL A 33 -6.03 -7.86 -18.27
C VAL A 33 -7.17 -6.87 -18.51
N GLU A 34 -7.78 -6.86 -19.70
CA GLU A 34 -8.92 -5.98 -20.01
C GLU A 34 -10.13 -6.28 -19.12
N GLU A 35 -10.45 -7.56 -18.91
CA GLU A 35 -11.55 -7.99 -18.05
C GLU A 35 -11.28 -7.66 -16.57
N LEU A 36 -10.05 -7.79 -16.10
CA LEU A 36 -9.63 -7.42 -14.74
C LEU A 36 -9.74 -5.91 -14.51
N LEU A 37 -9.30 -5.10 -15.46
CA LEU A 37 -9.44 -3.64 -15.40
C LEU A 37 -10.91 -3.22 -15.43
N ALA A 38 -11.73 -3.87 -16.27
CA ALA A 38 -13.17 -3.63 -16.31
C ALA A 38 -13.85 -3.99 -14.98
N LEU A 39 -13.49 -5.14 -14.41
CA LEU A 39 -13.96 -5.59 -13.10
C LEU A 39 -13.59 -4.60 -11.99
N SER A 40 -12.32 -4.15 -11.94
CA SER A 40 -11.86 -3.15 -10.95
C SER A 40 -12.67 -1.85 -11.03
N ARG A 41 -12.90 -1.33 -12.24
CA ARG A 41 -13.71 -0.12 -12.47
C ARG A 41 -15.17 -0.31 -12.07
N GLU A 42 -15.76 -1.45 -12.41
CA GLU A 42 -17.15 -1.75 -12.06
C GLU A 42 -17.33 -1.85 -10.55
N LEU A 43 -16.42 -2.55 -9.86
CA LEU A 43 -16.41 -2.63 -8.40
C LEU A 43 -16.26 -1.25 -7.77
N TYR A 44 -15.33 -0.42 -8.25
CA TYR A 44 -15.14 0.95 -7.75
C TYR A 44 -16.44 1.75 -7.83
N ARG A 45 -17.13 1.73 -8.98
CA ARG A 45 -18.41 2.42 -9.13
C ARG A 45 -19.45 1.93 -8.13
N LEU A 46 -19.60 0.61 -8.00
CA LEU A 46 -20.59 0.01 -7.09
C LEU A 46 -20.31 0.33 -5.62
N PHE A 47 -19.05 0.32 -5.19
CA PHE A 47 -18.69 0.64 -3.81
C PHE A 47 -18.76 2.15 -3.52
N SER A 48 -18.42 3.01 -4.49
CA SER A 48 -18.64 4.45 -4.36
C SER A 48 -20.11 4.77 -4.08
N ASP A 49 -21.03 4.23 -4.89
CA ASP A 49 -22.48 4.43 -4.70
C ASP A 49 -22.95 3.94 -3.31
N ARG A 50 -22.41 2.80 -2.84
CA ARG A 50 -22.70 2.25 -1.51
C ARG A 50 -22.16 3.14 -0.39
N TRP A 51 -20.95 3.67 -0.53
CA TRP A 51 -20.33 4.51 0.48
C TRP A 51 -21.00 5.87 0.60
N ASP A 52 -21.41 6.48 -0.51
CA ASP A 52 -22.21 7.71 -0.49
C ASP A 52 -23.53 7.49 0.27
N THR A 53 -24.17 6.35 0.03
CA THR A 53 -25.38 5.94 0.76
C THR A 53 -25.10 5.75 2.26
N GLN A 54 -23.99 5.08 2.63
CA GLN A 54 -23.62 4.92 4.05
C GLN A 54 -23.34 6.26 4.71
N GLN A 55 -22.60 7.15 4.07
CA GLN A 55 -22.32 8.49 4.62
C GLN A 55 -23.58 9.31 4.81
N ALA A 56 -24.55 9.22 3.90
CA ALA A 56 -25.82 9.92 4.03
C ALA A 56 -26.72 9.38 5.16
N LEU A 57 -26.59 8.09 5.49
CA LEU A 57 -27.46 7.40 6.46
C LEU A 57 -26.82 7.17 7.83
N ASN A 58 -25.49 7.28 7.95
CA ASN A 58 -24.74 6.97 9.16
C ASN A 58 -23.82 8.13 9.58
N ASN A 59 -24.04 8.65 10.78
CA ASN A 59 -23.22 9.71 11.37
C ASN A 59 -21.76 9.28 11.64
N HIS A 60 -21.47 7.98 11.60
CA HIS A 60 -20.13 7.42 11.78
C HIS A 60 -19.36 7.19 10.47
N GLY A 61 -19.96 7.54 9.33
CA GLY A 61 -19.34 7.39 8.01
C GLY A 61 -19.36 5.95 7.49
N VAL A 62 -18.45 5.67 6.56
CA VAL A 62 -18.31 4.35 5.93
C VAL A 62 -17.67 3.36 6.90
N ASN A 63 -18.21 2.14 6.96
CA ASN A 63 -17.61 1.06 7.75
C ASN A 63 -16.16 0.78 7.28
N PRO A 64 -15.14 0.88 8.14
CA PRO A 64 -13.75 0.65 7.76
C PRO A 64 -13.49 -0.76 7.20
N PHE A 65 -14.24 -1.78 7.65
CA PHE A 65 -14.11 -3.15 7.14
C PHE A 65 -14.58 -3.29 5.69
N ASP A 66 -15.61 -2.53 5.28
CA ASP A 66 -16.06 -2.48 3.89
C ASP A 66 -14.94 -1.93 2.99
N VAL A 67 -14.26 -0.88 3.45
CA VAL A 67 -13.18 -0.24 2.69
C VAL A 67 -11.97 -1.17 2.59
N ILE A 68 -11.55 -1.78 3.70
CA ILE A 68 -10.42 -2.72 3.71
C ILE A 68 -10.70 -3.91 2.78
N SER A 69 -11.90 -4.51 2.86
CA SER A 69 -12.26 -5.67 2.04
C SER A 69 -12.30 -5.34 0.55
N PHE A 70 -12.81 -4.15 0.21
CA PHE A 70 -12.80 -3.65 -1.16
C PHE A 70 -11.38 -3.41 -1.68
N LEU A 71 -10.51 -2.82 -0.86
CA LEU A 71 -9.12 -2.56 -1.23
C LEU A 71 -8.32 -3.87 -1.38
N GLU A 72 -8.50 -4.85 -0.49
CA GLU A 72 -7.90 -6.20 -0.65
C GLU A 72 -8.26 -6.80 -2.01
N ALA A 73 -9.55 -6.78 -2.37
CA ALA A 73 -10.00 -7.24 -3.68
C ALA A 73 -9.37 -6.47 -4.85
N ARG A 74 -9.29 -5.13 -4.76
CA ARG A 74 -8.72 -4.32 -5.85
C ARG A 74 -7.22 -4.49 -5.99
N VAL A 75 -6.49 -4.57 -4.88
CA VAL A 75 -5.05 -4.88 -4.89
C VAL A 75 -4.81 -6.22 -5.58
N ALA A 76 -5.56 -7.27 -5.21
CA ALA A 76 -5.45 -8.59 -5.83
C ALA A 76 -5.76 -8.55 -7.34
N ILE A 77 -6.80 -7.80 -7.76
CA ILE A 77 -7.12 -7.62 -9.19
C ILE A 77 -5.98 -6.92 -9.92
N LEU A 78 -5.52 -5.77 -9.41
CA LEU A 78 -4.54 -4.92 -10.10
C LEU A 78 -3.12 -5.52 -10.11
N ALA A 79 -2.80 -6.40 -9.17
CA ALA A 79 -1.54 -7.16 -9.20
C ALA A 79 -1.40 -8.03 -10.47
N ARG A 80 -2.53 -8.39 -11.09
CA ARG A 80 -2.60 -9.22 -12.31
C ARG A 80 -2.68 -8.41 -13.60
N THR A 81 -2.68 -7.09 -13.53
CA THR A 81 -2.86 -6.22 -14.71
C THR A 81 -1.57 -5.68 -15.30
N GLY A 82 -0.40 -6.12 -14.83
CA GLY A 82 0.88 -5.66 -15.36
C GLY A 82 1.06 -4.14 -15.20
N ASP A 83 1.49 -3.48 -16.26
CA ASP A 83 1.75 -2.03 -16.28
C ASP A 83 0.45 -1.23 -16.31
N GLU A 84 -0.59 -1.75 -16.97
CA GLU A 84 -1.84 -1.05 -17.24
C GLU A 84 -2.62 -0.66 -15.96
N GLY A 85 -2.38 -1.35 -14.85
CA GLY A 85 -2.98 -1.03 -13.55
C GLY A 85 -1.97 -0.70 -12.45
N TYR A 86 -0.67 -0.58 -12.76
CA TYR A 86 0.37 -0.46 -11.74
C TYR A 86 0.25 0.83 -10.92
N ALA A 87 -0.07 1.96 -11.55
CA ALA A 87 -0.30 3.23 -10.84
C ALA A 87 -1.44 3.14 -9.82
N ASP A 88 -2.55 2.50 -10.18
CA ASP A 88 -3.68 2.28 -9.28
C ASP A 88 -3.33 1.25 -8.19
N TRP A 89 -2.59 0.20 -8.53
CA TRP A 89 -2.12 -0.81 -7.58
C TRP A 89 -1.27 -0.18 -6.46
N MET A 90 -0.28 0.66 -6.81
CA MET A 90 0.57 1.32 -5.80
C MET A 90 -0.26 2.20 -4.84
N ARG A 91 -1.22 2.95 -5.38
CA ARG A 91 -2.10 3.80 -4.58
C ARG A 91 -2.96 2.96 -3.63
N ASP A 92 -3.59 1.91 -4.15
CA ASP A 92 -4.50 1.07 -3.38
C ASP A 92 -3.75 0.22 -2.35
N MET A 93 -2.53 -0.25 -2.66
CA MET A 93 -1.60 -0.90 -1.71
C MET A 93 -1.27 0.03 -0.54
N TRP A 94 -0.91 1.28 -0.83
CA TRP A 94 -0.64 2.27 0.21
C TRP A 94 -1.87 2.53 1.07
N ASP A 95 -3.04 2.79 0.46
CA ASP A 95 -4.28 3.05 1.19
C ASP A 95 -4.71 1.86 2.05
N LEU A 96 -4.57 0.64 1.54
CA LEU A 96 -4.84 -0.58 2.29
C LEU A 96 -3.89 -0.73 3.48
N ALA A 97 -2.58 -0.56 3.27
CA ALA A 97 -1.58 -0.72 4.31
C ALA A 97 -1.78 0.26 5.48
N VAL A 98 -2.09 1.54 5.20
CA VAL A 98 -2.31 2.53 6.26
C VAL A 98 -3.58 2.28 7.06
N ARG A 99 -4.59 1.61 6.48
CA ARG A 99 -5.86 1.27 7.13
C ARG A 99 -5.77 0.07 8.05
N TYR A 100 -4.86 -0.87 7.78
CA TYR A 100 -4.67 -1.99 8.69
C TYR A 100 -4.23 -1.52 10.08
N SER A 101 -4.89 -2.06 11.10
CA SER A 101 -4.61 -1.78 12.51
C SER A 101 -3.27 -2.36 12.92
N ASP A 102 -2.53 -1.59 13.72
CA ASP A 102 -1.28 -2.04 14.35
C ASP A 102 -1.50 -3.11 15.45
N GLN A 103 -2.75 -3.42 15.80
CA GLN A 103 -3.10 -4.43 16.83
C GLN A 103 -3.61 -5.76 16.25
N ALA A 104 -4.45 -5.73 15.22
CA ALA A 104 -5.12 -6.92 14.68
C ALA A 104 -4.73 -7.24 13.23
N GLY A 105 -4.09 -6.32 12.52
CA GLY A 105 -3.70 -6.45 11.11
C GLY A 105 -2.22 -6.23 10.86
N LEU A 106 -1.40 -6.21 11.92
CA LEU A 106 0.00 -5.80 11.86
C LEU A 106 0.81 -6.62 10.84
N GLY A 107 0.64 -7.94 10.83
CA GLY A 107 1.34 -8.81 9.87
C GLY A 107 1.01 -8.49 8.41
N ARG A 108 -0.28 -8.33 8.08
CA ARG A 108 -0.69 -7.94 6.71
C ARG A 108 -0.19 -6.55 6.35
N LYS A 109 -0.19 -5.62 7.31
CA LYS A 109 0.37 -4.27 7.14
C LYS A 109 1.86 -4.28 6.79
N PHE A 110 2.66 -5.06 7.53
CA PHE A 110 4.08 -5.25 7.22
C PHE A 110 4.27 -5.80 5.80
N ASN A 111 3.53 -6.86 5.45
CA ASN A 111 3.62 -7.48 4.13
C ASN A 111 3.29 -6.49 3.00
N LEU A 112 2.23 -5.69 3.16
CA LEU A 112 1.83 -4.71 2.15
C LEU A 112 2.89 -3.61 1.94
N PHE A 113 3.48 -3.07 3.02
CA PHE A 113 4.57 -2.11 2.87
C PHE A 113 5.83 -2.74 2.27
N ALA A 114 6.20 -3.95 2.70
CA ALA A 114 7.36 -4.66 2.17
C ALA A 114 7.21 -4.97 0.67
N GLU A 115 6.02 -5.43 0.25
CA GLU A 115 5.71 -5.70 -1.15
C GLU A 115 5.72 -4.42 -2.00
N LEU A 116 5.15 -3.32 -1.48
CA LEU A 116 5.18 -2.03 -2.17
C LEU A 116 6.61 -1.49 -2.32
N VAL A 117 7.45 -1.61 -1.28
CA VAL A 117 8.88 -1.26 -1.34
C VAL A 117 9.59 -2.13 -2.37
N ALA A 118 9.43 -3.45 -2.32
CA ALA A 118 10.11 -4.36 -3.22
C ALA A 118 9.72 -4.10 -4.69
N SER A 119 8.43 -3.93 -4.97
CA SER A 119 7.94 -3.67 -6.33
C SER A 119 8.43 -2.33 -6.88
N THR A 120 8.36 -1.25 -6.09
CA THR A 120 8.80 0.08 -6.54
C THR A 120 10.31 0.18 -6.66
N LYS A 121 11.06 -0.45 -5.75
CA LYS A 121 12.53 -0.51 -5.81
C LYS A 121 13.04 -1.28 -7.03
N ALA A 122 12.31 -2.30 -7.48
CA ALA A 122 12.69 -3.10 -8.64
C ALA A 122 12.75 -2.26 -9.94
N ASP A 123 11.86 -1.27 -10.08
CA ASP A 123 11.89 -0.31 -11.18
C ASP A 123 11.26 1.02 -10.77
N LEU A 124 12.10 1.98 -10.35
CA LEU A 124 11.68 3.32 -9.97
C LEU A 124 11.24 4.19 -11.16
N SER A 125 11.51 3.74 -12.39
CA SER A 125 11.14 4.45 -13.62
C SER A 125 9.80 3.98 -14.21
N ARG A 126 9.27 2.85 -13.71
CA ARG A 126 8.06 2.20 -14.22
C ARG A 126 6.85 3.13 -14.27
N GLU A 127 6.71 3.99 -13.26
CA GLU A 127 5.61 4.94 -13.12
C GLU A 127 6.08 6.24 -12.48
N GLU A 128 5.45 7.37 -12.84
CA GLU A 128 5.80 8.72 -12.36
C GLU A 128 5.90 8.80 -10.83
N ARG A 129 5.03 8.06 -10.13
CA ARG A 129 4.92 8.09 -8.67
C ARG A 129 5.70 6.98 -7.96
N SER A 130 6.50 6.17 -8.68
CA SER A 130 7.21 5.04 -8.07
C SER A 130 8.18 5.50 -6.97
N VAL A 131 8.94 6.57 -7.20
CA VAL A 131 9.83 7.17 -6.19
C VAL A 131 9.07 7.63 -4.95
N LEU A 132 7.90 8.23 -5.15
CA LEU A 132 7.05 8.70 -4.05
C LEU A 132 6.57 7.53 -3.18
N PHE A 133 6.07 6.46 -3.80
CA PHE A 133 5.56 5.30 -3.05
C PHE A 133 6.70 4.48 -2.43
N TYR A 134 7.83 4.34 -3.11
CA TYR A 134 9.04 3.70 -2.59
C TYR A 134 9.50 4.36 -1.28
N THR A 135 9.78 5.66 -1.31
CA THR A 135 10.33 6.38 -0.16
C THR A 135 9.34 6.45 1.00
N ARG A 136 8.04 6.64 0.72
CA ARG A 136 7.00 6.65 1.76
C ARG A 136 6.79 5.28 2.39
N ALA A 137 6.74 4.22 1.58
CA ALA A 137 6.57 2.86 2.08
C ALA A 137 7.78 2.40 2.87
N LEU A 138 9.00 2.71 2.42
CA LEU A 138 10.24 2.40 3.13
C LEU A 138 10.31 3.11 4.47
N ASN A 139 10.02 4.41 4.51
CA ASN A 139 9.93 5.17 5.77
C ASN A 139 8.90 4.56 6.73
N ARG A 140 7.73 4.14 6.23
CA ARG A 140 6.70 3.56 7.10
C ARG A 140 7.07 2.16 7.58
N LEU A 141 7.69 1.35 6.72
CA LEU A 141 8.21 0.03 7.07
C LEU A 141 9.31 0.14 8.13
N ALA A 142 10.21 1.12 7.99
CA ALA A 142 11.25 1.40 8.97
C ALA A 142 10.67 1.78 10.34
N GLN A 143 9.71 2.72 10.39
CA GLN A 143 9.01 3.08 11.64
C GLN A 143 8.31 1.89 12.31
N LEU A 144 7.62 1.06 11.52
CA LEU A 144 6.92 -0.10 12.05
C LEU A 144 7.91 -1.13 12.60
N THR A 145 8.99 -1.38 11.88
CA THR A 145 10.07 -2.28 12.29
C THR A 145 10.73 -1.78 13.58
N ASP A 146 11.03 -0.49 13.65
CA ASP A 146 11.65 0.16 14.81
C ASP A 146 10.77 -0.02 16.07
N TYR A 147 9.49 0.32 15.94
CA TYR A 147 8.55 0.26 17.05
C TYR A 147 8.21 -1.17 17.51
N TRP A 148 7.98 -2.10 16.58
CA TRP A 148 7.45 -3.43 16.90
C TRP A 148 8.50 -4.54 16.98
N ILE A 149 9.66 -4.36 16.36
CA ILE A 149 10.70 -5.38 16.24
C ILE A 149 11.99 -4.91 16.94
N GLY A 150 12.40 -3.67 16.67
CA GLY A 150 13.52 -3.00 17.34
C GLY A 150 14.47 -2.28 16.38
N GLU A 151 15.33 -1.44 16.95
CA GLU A 151 16.27 -0.57 16.24
C GLU A 151 17.22 -1.36 15.31
N ASP A 152 17.73 -2.51 15.77
CA ASP A 152 18.67 -3.33 14.99
C ASP A 152 18.09 -3.79 13.65
N GLU A 153 16.81 -4.19 13.64
CA GLU A 153 16.13 -4.63 12.43
C GLU A 153 15.64 -3.45 11.57
N ALA A 154 15.40 -2.29 12.19
CA ALA A 154 15.01 -1.08 11.48
C ALA A 154 16.19 -0.35 10.82
N ARG A 155 17.39 -0.46 11.40
CA ARG A 155 18.64 0.14 10.94
C ARG A 155 18.91 -0.03 9.44
N PRO A 156 18.83 -1.23 8.82
CA PRO A 156 19.04 -1.37 7.38
C PRO A 156 18.01 -0.58 6.54
N LEU A 157 16.76 -0.47 7.00
CA LEU A 157 15.72 0.29 6.30
C LEU A 157 15.97 1.80 6.40
N TRP A 158 16.42 2.27 7.57
CA TRP A 158 16.82 3.67 7.77
C TRP A 158 18.06 4.04 6.96
N ASN A 159 19.07 3.17 6.93
CA ASN A 159 20.24 3.32 6.07
C ASN A 159 19.85 3.44 4.59
N GLU A 160 19.01 2.52 4.10
CA GLU A 160 18.57 2.53 2.70
C GLU A 160 17.84 3.83 2.34
N LEU A 161 16.96 4.33 3.22
CA LEU A 161 16.24 5.57 2.98
C LEU A 161 17.16 6.80 3.03
N MET A 162 18.12 6.83 3.96
CA MET A 162 19.13 7.88 4.05
C MET A 162 20.02 7.91 2.81
N GLU A 163 20.58 6.76 2.42
CA GLU A 163 21.41 6.64 1.23
C GLU A 163 20.68 7.13 -0.01
N TYR A 164 19.42 6.71 -0.20
CA TYR A 164 18.61 7.20 -1.32
C TYR A 164 18.44 8.72 -1.30
N ALA A 165 18.14 9.31 -0.14
CA ALA A 165 18.01 10.77 -0.01
C ALA A 165 19.33 11.49 -0.35
N LEU A 166 20.47 10.93 0.07
CA LEU A 166 21.80 11.51 -0.18
C LEU A 166 22.22 11.41 -1.65
N THR A 167 21.89 10.30 -2.33
CA THR A 167 22.37 10.04 -3.69
C THR A 167 21.42 10.49 -4.79
N SER A 168 20.12 10.59 -4.49
CA SER A 168 19.08 10.70 -5.52
C SER A 168 18.18 11.93 -5.37
N MET A 169 18.17 12.60 -4.21
CA MET A 169 17.43 13.84 -3.99
C MET A 169 18.37 15.05 -3.96
N VAL A 170 17.86 16.24 -4.29
CA VAL A 170 18.66 17.47 -4.33
C VAL A 170 17.95 18.63 -3.65
N GLY A 171 18.74 19.54 -3.04
CA GLY A 171 18.23 20.76 -2.44
C GLY A 171 17.14 20.49 -1.40
N ASP A 172 16.03 21.23 -1.46
CA ASP A 172 14.95 21.17 -0.46
C ASP A 172 14.33 19.77 -0.30
N GLU A 173 14.32 18.95 -1.36
CA GLU A 173 13.79 17.58 -1.30
C GLU A 173 14.64 16.70 -0.38
N GLN A 174 15.95 16.73 -0.56
CA GLN A 174 16.90 16.00 0.28
C GLN A 174 16.80 16.46 1.74
N HIS A 175 16.77 17.78 1.99
CA HIS A 175 16.64 18.33 3.34
C HIS A 175 15.33 17.88 4.00
N ALA A 176 14.22 17.89 3.26
CA ALA A 176 12.93 17.43 3.75
C ALA A 176 12.96 15.93 4.11
N ALA A 177 13.57 15.09 3.26
CA ALA A 177 13.70 13.66 3.51
C ALA A 177 14.55 13.36 4.77
N LEU A 178 15.73 13.98 4.88
CA LEU A 178 16.60 13.82 6.05
C LEU A 178 15.93 14.33 7.34
N LYS A 179 15.19 15.44 7.27
CA LYS A 179 14.39 15.93 8.40
C LYS A 179 13.31 14.93 8.83
N VAL A 180 12.66 14.26 7.88
CA VAL A 180 11.66 13.21 8.18
C VAL A 180 12.33 12.01 8.84
N ILE A 181 13.49 11.55 8.34
CA ILE A 181 14.25 10.45 8.97
C ILE A 181 14.63 10.82 10.40
N LYS A 182 15.25 11.99 10.60
CA LYS A 182 15.65 12.49 11.94
C LYS A 182 14.47 12.60 12.91
N GLY A 183 13.30 12.99 12.42
CA GLY A 183 12.09 13.07 13.23
C GLY A 183 11.52 11.71 13.63
N ASN A 184 11.66 10.70 12.77
CA ASN A 184 11.11 9.37 13.01
C ASN A 184 12.07 8.41 13.71
N ALA A 185 13.39 8.59 13.52
CA ALA A 185 14.44 7.80 14.16
C ALA A 185 15.57 8.72 14.67
N PRO A 186 15.38 9.42 15.80
CA PRO A 186 16.40 10.31 16.37
C PRO A 186 17.70 9.58 16.70
N TRP A 187 17.61 8.36 17.25
CA TRP A 187 18.76 7.51 17.57
C TRP A 187 19.64 7.26 16.33
N PHE A 188 19.00 6.98 15.19
CA PHE A 188 19.70 6.70 13.94
C PHE A 188 20.40 7.96 13.42
N ALA A 189 19.75 9.12 13.53
CA ALA A 189 20.32 10.39 13.10
C ALA A 189 21.49 10.85 14.00
N GLU A 190 21.46 10.53 15.31
CA GLU A 190 22.58 10.80 16.23
C GLU A 190 23.81 9.96 15.90
N GLU A 191 23.62 8.70 15.50
CA GLU A 191 24.72 7.81 15.10
C GLU A 191 25.33 8.15 13.73
N ASN A 192 24.61 8.91 12.89
CA ASN A 192 25.00 9.31 11.54
C ASN A 192 25.05 10.85 11.40
N GLU A 193 25.43 11.56 12.48
CA GLU A 193 25.29 13.01 12.62
C GLU A 193 25.83 13.79 11.40
N GLU A 194 26.93 13.34 10.80
CA GLU A 194 27.56 13.97 9.63
C GLU A 194 26.62 14.13 8.43
N HIS A 195 25.59 13.28 8.31
CA HIS A 195 24.60 13.31 7.24
C HIS A 195 23.38 14.18 7.58
N PHE A 196 23.20 14.58 8.84
CA PHE A 196 22.02 15.30 9.34
C PHE A 196 22.33 16.71 9.87
N LEU A 197 23.55 17.22 9.65
CA LEU A 197 24.00 18.56 10.02
C LEU A 197 23.58 19.68 9.03
N LEU A 198 22.62 19.39 8.14
CA LEU A 198 22.09 20.33 7.14
C LEU A 198 20.97 21.23 7.69
#